data_AF-K1U9U1-F1
#
_entry.id   AF-K1U9U1-F1
#
_cell.length_a   1.000
_cell.length_b   1.000
_cell.length_c   1.000
_cell.angle_alpha   90.00
_cell.angle_beta   90.00
_cell.angle_gamma   90.00
#
_symmetry.space_group_name_H-M   'P 1'
#
loop_
_entity.id
_entity.type
_entity.pdbx_description
1 polymer ?
#
loop_
_entity_poly.entity_id
_entity_poly.type
_entity_poly.pdbx_seq_one_letter_code
_entity_poly.pdbx_strand_id
1 'polypeptide(L)'
;DFKSMSTSDADYMIRQHKIEAINKFTLALSCLIFFFIGAPLGAIIRKGGLGFPVVISVLVFIVFFILDNTGYRMSRSGMWAIWFGKGLAPAVLTPLAIFVTYKATNDSSVFNMDVYKEFFMKLLGLRQKRHYFGKEVIITDPDYQADAEKLERINQDITLYNKEHKLVHLPNVINVFFKYEPDHEIERINAELEEVIEDLTNTANKYILHDMNQYPVLSVKAHTRPFERKWLNIIAA
;
A
#
# COMPACT_ATOMS: atom_id res chain seq x y z
N ASP A 1 -62.26 6.17 -7.69
CA ASP A 1 -60.91 5.62 -7.41
C ASP A 1 -60.49 4.33 -8.12
N PHE A 2 -61.35 3.64 -8.87
CA PHE A 2 -60.90 2.44 -9.61
C PHE A 2 -60.01 2.75 -10.83
N LYS A 3 -60.26 3.89 -11.50
CA LYS A 3 -59.53 4.31 -12.71
C LYS A 3 -58.09 4.77 -12.38
N SER A 4 -57.88 5.43 -11.25
CA SER A 4 -56.54 5.84 -10.78
C SER A 4 -55.71 4.63 -10.37
N MET A 5 -56.30 3.66 -9.66
CA MET A 5 -55.63 2.41 -9.28
C MET A 5 -55.25 1.55 -10.50
N SER A 6 -56.17 1.40 -11.47
CA SER A 6 -55.87 0.69 -12.72
C SER A 6 -54.80 1.41 -13.57
N THR A 7 -54.73 2.74 -13.52
CA THR A 7 -53.73 3.52 -14.26
C THR A 7 -52.34 3.40 -13.61
N SER A 8 -52.26 3.44 -12.27
CA SER A 8 -50.98 3.28 -11.56
C SER A 8 -50.36 1.90 -11.75
N ASP A 9 -51.19 0.84 -11.78
CA ASP A 9 -50.72 -0.53 -11.99
C ASP A 9 -50.19 -0.72 -13.43
N ALA A 10 -50.88 -0.14 -14.42
CA ALA A 10 -50.44 -0.16 -15.81
C ALA A 10 -49.11 0.61 -16.00
N ASP A 11 -48.97 1.79 -15.39
CA ASP A 11 -47.74 2.58 -15.45
C ASP A 11 -46.56 1.87 -14.79
N TYR A 12 -46.80 1.17 -13.68
CA TYR A 12 -45.81 0.35 -13.01
C TYR A 12 -45.33 -0.81 -13.89
N MET A 13 -46.25 -1.52 -14.56
CA MET A 13 -45.90 -2.59 -15.50
C MET A 13 -45.08 -2.07 -16.69
N ILE A 14 -45.47 -0.92 -17.27
CA ILE A 14 -44.73 -0.29 -18.38
C ILE A 14 -43.31 0.08 -17.96
N ARG A 15 -43.14 0.63 -16.75
CA ARG A 15 -41.81 0.95 -16.20
C ARG A 15 -40.97 -0.31 -15.99
N GLN A 16 -41.55 -1.37 -15.46
CA GLN A 16 -40.84 -2.63 -15.23
C GLN A 16 -40.37 -3.27 -16.54
N HIS A 17 -41.21 -3.27 -17.59
CA HIS A 17 -40.80 -3.73 -18.92
C HIS A 17 -39.65 -2.91 -19.52
N LYS A 18 -39.69 -1.58 -19.36
CA LYS A 18 -38.60 -0.70 -19.81
C LYS A 18 -37.30 -0.91 -19.04
N ILE A 19 -37.39 -1.10 -17.72
CA ILE A 19 -36.24 -1.44 -16.87
C ILE A 19 -35.62 -2.76 -17.34
N GLU A 20 -36.42 -3.79 -17.55
CA GLU A 20 -35.93 -5.10 -17.97
C GLU A 20 -35.29 -5.07 -19.37
N ALA A 21 -35.86 -4.28 -20.29
CA ALA A 21 -35.26 -4.07 -21.61
C ALA A 21 -33.86 -3.46 -21.50
N ILE A 22 -33.69 -2.39 -20.72
CA ILE A 22 -32.39 -1.74 -20.52
C ILE A 22 -31.43 -2.65 -19.76
N ASN A 23 -31.93 -3.41 -18.78
CA ASN A 23 -31.13 -4.32 -17.95
C ASN A 23 -30.37 -5.36 -18.79
N LYS A 24 -30.99 -5.86 -19.87
CA LYS A 24 -30.35 -6.81 -20.80
C LYS A 24 -29.15 -6.19 -21.51
N PHE A 25 -29.25 -4.93 -21.94
CA PHE A 25 -28.14 -4.21 -22.56
C PHE A 25 -27.06 -3.84 -21.55
N THR A 26 -27.43 -3.34 -20.37
CA THR A 26 -26.47 -2.95 -19.34
C THR A 26 -25.72 -4.15 -18.76
N LEU A 27 -26.36 -5.33 -18.67
CA LEU A 27 -25.70 -6.56 -18.24
C LEU A 27 -24.60 -6.97 -19.23
N ALA A 28 -24.90 -6.98 -20.54
CA ALA A 28 -23.90 -7.28 -21.57
C ALA A 28 -22.74 -6.28 -21.56
N LEU A 29 -23.03 -4.98 -21.42
CA LEU A 29 -22.01 -3.94 -21.29
C LEU A 29 -21.15 -4.14 -20.03
N SER A 30 -21.77 -4.50 -18.91
CA SER A 30 -21.07 -4.73 -17.64
C SER A 30 -20.10 -5.91 -17.74
N CYS A 31 -20.47 -6.97 -18.47
CA CYS A 31 -19.55 -8.09 -18.74
C CYS A 31 -18.29 -7.63 -19.50
N LEU A 32 -18.43 -6.74 -20.49
CA LEU A 32 -17.29 -6.18 -21.21
C LEU A 32 -16.41 -5.31 -20.29
N ILE A 33 -17.02 -4.45 -19.48
CA ILE A 33 -16.30 -3.61 -18.51
C ILE A 33 -15.51 -4.48 -17.53
N PHE A 34 -16.13 -5.52 -16.96
CA PHE A 34 -15.45 -6.44 -16.06
C PHE A 34 -14.35 -7.25 -16.75
N PHE A 35 -14.51 -7.59 -18.02
CA PHE A 35 -13.44 -8.22 -18.81
C PHE A 35 -12.23 -7.28 -18.94
N PHE A 36 -12.42 -6.00 -19.23
CA PHE A 36 -11.30 -5.03 -19.31
C PHE A 36 -10.61 -4.74 -17.98
N ILE A 37 -11.32 -4.89 -16.86
CA ILE A 37 -10.73 -4.80 -15.52
C ILE A 37 -10.02 -6.11 -15.16
N GLY A 38 -10.62 -7.25 -15.47
CA GLY A 38 -10.12 -8.59 -15.14
C GLY A 38 -8.92 -9.03 -15.98
N ALA A 39 -8.88 -8.68 -17.26
CA ALA A 39 -7.76 -9.01 -18.17
C ALA A 39 -6.40 -8.47 -17.69
N PRO A 40 -6.23 -7.18 -17.31
CA PRO A 40 -4.98 -6.68 -16.78
C PRO A 40 -4.66 -7.27 -15.40
N LEU A 41 -5.66 -7.43 -14.52
CA LEU A 41 -5.46 -8.03 -13.20
C LEU A 41 -5.03 -9.50 -13.30
N GLY A 42 -5.55 -10.25 -14.28
CA GLY A 42 -5.18 -11.62 -14.58
C GLY A 42 -3.76 -11.75 -15.13
N ALA A 43 -3.33 -10.81 -15.98
CA ALA A 43 -1.96 -10.76 -16.51
C ALA A 43 -0.90 -10.53 -15.41
N ILE A 44 -1.27 -9.85 -14.31
CA ILE A 44 -0.39 -9.58 -13.16
C ILE A 44 -0.08 -10.87 -12.35
N ILE A 45 -0.93 -11.90 -12.40
CA ILE A 45 -0.79 -13.15 -11.62
C ILE A 45 0.53 -13.88 -11.89
N ARG A 46 1.18 -13.64 -13.04
CA ARG A 46 2.49 -14.23 -13.38
C ARG A 46 3.67 -13.68 -12.56
N LYS A 47 3.54 -12.52 -11.89
CA LYS A 47 4.62 -11.87 -11.11
C LYS A 47 4.61 -12.20 -9.61
N GLY A 48 3.67 -13.06 -9.13
CA GLY A 48 3.65 -13.60 -7.76
C GLY A 48 2.69 -12.87 -6.83
N GLY A 49 1.62 -13.56 -6.42
CA GLY A 49 0.61 -13.06 -5.48
C GLY A 49 -0.82 -13.43 -5.90
N LEU A 50 -1.25 -14.66 -5.65
CA LEU A 50 -2.57 -15.16 -6.09
C LEU A 50 -3.78 -14.44 -5.44
N GLY A 51 -3.62 -13.84 -4.26
CA GLY A 51 -4.75 -13.28 -3.49
C GLY A 51 -5.09 -11.82 -3.79
N PHE A 52 -4.10 -10.97 -4.07
CA PHE A 52 -4.31 -9.52 -4.18
C PHE A 52 -5.16 -9.10 -5.41
N PRO A 53 -4.93 -9.64 -6.62
CA PRO A 53 -5.79 -9.36 -7.77
C PRO A 53 -7.24 -9.79 -7.54
N VAL A 54 -7.45 -10.88 -6.80
CA VAL A 54 -8.78 -11.39 -6.44
C VAL A 54 -9.49 -10.42 -5.50
N VAL A 55 -8.81 -9.92 -4.46
CA VAL A 55 -9.39 -8.95 -3.51
C VAL A 55 -9.80 -7.65 -4.23
N ILE A 56 -8.95 -7.12 -5.12
CA ILE A 56 -9.29 -5.93 -5.90
C ILE A 56 -10.51 -6.19 -6.79
N SER A 57 -10.56 -7.34 -7.47
CA SER A 57 -11.68 -7.70 -8.34
C SER A 57 -13.00 -7.79 -7.56
N VAL A 58 -12.99 -8.38 -6.36
CA VAL A 58 -14.16 -8.46 -5.48
C VAL A 58 -14.61 -7.09 -5.01
N LEU A 59 -13.68 -6.20 -4.63
CA LEU A 59 -14.00 -4.84 -4.18
C LEU A 59 -14.70 -4.04 -5.29
N VAL A 60 -14.16 -4.08 -6.51
CA VAL A 60 -14.76 -3.42 -7.68
C VAL A 60 -16.15 -4.00 -8.00
N PHE A 61 -16.31 -5.33 -7.89
CA PHE A 61 -17.61 -5.99 -8.05
C PHE A 61 -18.63 -5.57 -7.00
N ILE A 62 -18.23 -5.40 -5.73
CA ILE A 62 -19.12 -4.91 -4.67
C ILE A 62 -19.60 -3.50 -4.97
N VAL A 63 -18.71 -2.60 -5.40
CA VAL A 63 -19.07 -1.22 -5.77
C VAL A 63 -20.07 -1.22 -6.93
N PHE A 64 -19.81 -2.01 -7.99
CA PHE A 64 -20.77 -2.20 -9.07
C PHE A 64 -22.13 -2.66 -8.56
N PHE A 65 -22.14 -3.71 -7.74
CA PHE A 65 -23.37 -4.31 -7.24
C PHE A 65 -24.18 -3.30 -6.43
N ILE A 66 -23.53 -2.52 -5.55
CA ILE A 66 -24.20 -1.48 -4.76
C ILE A 66 -24.80 -0.40 -5.67
N LEU A 67 -24.04 0.06 -6.67
CA LEU A 67 -24.51 1.10 -7.60
C LEU A 67 -25.68 0.60 -8.46
N ASP A 68 -25.60 -0.61 -9.02
CA ASP A 68 -26.68 -1.17 -9.84
C ASP A 68 -27.94 -1.47 -9.00
N ASN A 69 -27.78 -2.05 -7.80
CA ASN A 69 -28.94 -2.29 -6.92
C ASN A 69 -29.60 -0.98 -6.48
N THR A 70 -28.80 0.03 -6.15
CA THR A 70 -29.32 1.35 -5.78
C THR A 70 -30.03 1.98 -6.97
N GLY A 71 -29.41 2.00 -8.15
CA GLY A 71 -30.00 2.51 -9.38
C GLY A 71 -31.30 1.80 -9.77
N TYR A 72 -31.38 0.48 -9.58
CA TYR A 72 -32.59 -0.31 -9.79
C TYR A 72 -33.72 0.08 -8.83
N ARG A 73 -33.43 0.21 -7.53
CA ARG A 73 -34.43 0.63 -6.52
C ARG A 73 -34.96 2.04 -6.78
N MET A 74 -34.08 2.98 -7.16
CA MET A 74 -34.47 4.36 -7.49
C MET A 74 -35.28 4.46 -8.79
N SER A 75 -34.96 3.63 -9.79
CA SER A 75 -35.71 3.58 -11.06
C SER A 75 -37.10 2.97 -10.88
N ARG A 76 -37.22 1.92 -10.04
CA ARG A 76 -38.49 1.25 -9.76
C ARG A 76 -39.46 2.12 -8.96
N SER A 77 -38.95 2.92 -8.02
CA SER A 77 -39.74 3.88 -7.24
C SER A 77 -40.15 5.12 -8.04
N GLY A 78 -39.67 5.27 -9.29
CA GLY A 78 -40.01 6.39 -10.15
C GLY A 78 -39.35 7.70 -9.75
N MET A 79 -38.41 7.68 -8.80
CA MET A 79 -37.66 8.87 -8.40
C MET A 79 -36.68 9.30 -9.50
N TRP A 80 -36.07 8.33 -10.20
CA TRP A 80 -35.10 8.57 -11.26
C TRP A 80 -35.59 8.09 -12.62
N ALA A 81 -35.11 8.73 -13.69
CA ALA A 81 -35.27 8.22 -15.04
C ALA A 81 -34.61 6.84 -15.16
N ILE A 82 -35.32 5.88 -15.75
CA ILE A 82 -34.88 4.47 -15.88
C ILE A 82 -33.49 4.38 -16.52
N TRP A 83 -33.26 5.19 -17.56
CA TRP A 83 -31.98 5.22 -18.30
C TRP A 83 -30.83 5.71 -17.43
N PHE A 84 -31.07 6.70 -16.56
CA PHE A 84 -30.06 7.22 -15.64
C PHE A 84 -29.77 6.23 -14.51
N GLY A 85 -30.81 5.67 -13.88
CA GLY A 85 -30.62 4.74 -12.77
C GLY A 85 -29.92 3.44 -13.19
N LYS A 86 -30.23 2.88 -14.36
CA LYS A 86 -29.53 1.69 -14.88
C LYS A 86 -28.22 2.01 -15.60
N GLY A 87 -28.05 3.22 -16.13
CA GLY A 87 -26.82 3.66 -16.77
C GLY A 87 -25.72 4.11 -15.80
N LEU A 88 -26.07 4.45 -14.55
CA LEU A 88 -25.12 5.00 -13.57
C LEU A 88 -23.95 4.06 -13.27
N ALA A 89 -24.23 2.78 -12.99
CA ALA A 89 -23.19 1.83 -12.63
C ALA A 89 -22.18 1.60 -13.78
N PRO A 90 -22.60 1.32 -15.03
CA PRO A 90 -21.68 1.28 -16.17
C PRO A 90 -20.97 2.61 -16.42
N ALA A 91 -21.65 3.75 -16.28
CA ALA A 91 -21.05 5.07 -16.54
C ALA A 91 -19.90 5.41 -15.57
N VAL A 92 -20.00 4.98 -14.30
CA VAL A 92 -18.93 5.16 -13.31
C VAL A 92 -17.79 4.16 -13.53
N LEU A 93 -18.11 2.91 -13.87
CA LEU A 93 -17.10 1.87 -14.04
C LEU A 93 -16.34 1.94 -15.36
N THR A 94 -16.94 2.49 -16.42
CA THR A 94 -16.28 2.63 -17.72
C THR A 94 -14.97 3.44 -17.64
N PRO A 95 -14.94 4.67 -17.10
CA PRO A 95 -13.70 5.44 -16.98
C PRO A 95 -12.71 4.77 -16.01
N LEU A 96 -13.20 4.13 -14.95
CA LEU A 96 -12.35 3.35 -14.04
C LEU A 96 -11.69 2.18 -14.77
N ALA A 97 -12.45 1.43 -15.58
CA ALA A 97 -11.95 0.32 -16.37
C ALA A 97 -10.87 0.79 -17.34
N ILE A 98 -11.16 1.85 -18.12
CA ILE A 98 -10.19 2.43 -19.05
C ILE A 98 -8.92 2.88 -18.32
N PHE A 99 -9.06 3.57 -17.19
CA PHE A 99 -7.93 4.04 -16.39
C PHE A 99 -7.07 2.87 -15.87
N VAL A 100 -7.71 1.85 -15.29
CA VAL A 100 -7.04 0.66 -14.76
C VAL A 100 -6.35 -0.12 -15.87
N THR A 101 -7.02 -0.36 -17.00
CA THR A 101 -6.43 -1.03 -18.16
C THR A 101 -5.24 -0.24 -18.69
N TYR A 102 -5.37 1.08 -18.88
CA TYR A 102 -4.27 1.93 -19.37
C TYR A 102 -3.05 1.92 -18.43
N LYS A 103 -3.27 2.02 -17.11
CA LYS A 103 -2.19 1.96 -16.12
C LYS A 103 -1.54 0.58 -16.03
N ALA A 104 -2.32 -0.47 -16.15
CA ALA A 104 -1.80 -1.84 -16.11
C ALA A 104 -1.04 -2.23 -17.39
N THR A 105 -1.44 -1.73 -18.56
CA THR A 105 -0.75 -1.98 -19.83
C THR A 105 0.59 -1.24 -19.94
N ASN A 106 0.70 -0.02 -19.40
CA ASN A 106 1.92 0.78 -19.46
C ASN A 106 2.93 0.46 -18.33
N ASP A 107 2.98 -0.81 -17.88
CA ASP A 107 3.94 -1.38 -16.90
C ASP A 107 4.19 -0.49 -15.65
N SER A 108 3.15 0.18 -15.17
CA SER A 108 3.30 1.19 -14.13
C SER A 108 3.48 0.54 -12.76
N SER A 109 4.55 0.95 -12.07
CA SER A 109 4.91 0.77 -10.66
C SER A 109 3.80 0.95 -9.61
N VAL A 110 2.58 1.28 -10.02
CA VAL A 110 1.36 1.37 -9.21
C VAL A 110 0.93 0.00 -8.67
N PHE A 111 1.45 -1.10 -9.21
CA PHE A 111 1.24 -2.47 -8.71
C PHE A 111 2.55 -3.18 -8.33
N ASN A 112 3.59 -2.44 -7.91
CA ASN A 112 4.75 -3.08 -7.30
C ASN A 112 4.36 -3.61 -5.91
N MET A 113 4.29 -4.93 -5.79
CA MET A 113 4.04 -5.65 -4.54
C MET A 113 5.01 -5.19 -3.43
N ASP A 114 6.24 -4.88 -3.80
CA ASP A 114 7.27 -4.40 -2.88
C ASP A 114 6.90 -3.04 -2.26
N VAL A 115 6.37 -2.10 -3.05
CA VAL A 115 5.99 -0.76 -2.57
C VAL A 115 4.82 -0.81 -1.58
N TYR A 116 3.81 -1.64 -1.84
CA TYR A 116 2.68 -1.80 -0.90
C TYR A 116 3.11 -2.54 0.36
N LYS A 117 3.96 -3.55 0.23
CA LYS A 117 4.52 -4.29 1.37
C LYS A 117 5.38 -3.37 2.23
N GLU A 118 6.24 -2.56 1.62
CA GLU A 118 7.03 -1.53 2.28
C GLU A 118 6.14 -0.48 2.96
N PHE A 119 5.08 0.00 2.28
CA PHE A 119 4.12 0.94 2.86
C PHE A 119 3.38 0.35 4.08
N PHE A 120 2.87 -0.88 3.98
CA PHE A 120 2.21 -1.56 5.10
C PHE A 120 3.18 -1.88 6.24
N MET A 121 4.41 -2.30 5.95
CA MET A 121 5.44 -2.52 6.96
C MET A 121 5.83 -1.22 7.66
N LYS A 122 5.95 -0.12 6.92
CA LYS A 122 6.21 1.22 7.47
C LYS A 122 5.05 1.73 8.32
N LEU A 123 3.80 1.49 7.89
CA LEU A 123 2.59 1.87 8.62
C LEU A 123 2.41 1.05 9.91
N LEU A 124 2.74 -0.23 9.88
CA LEU A 124 2.64 -1.14 11.04
C LEU A 124 3.91 -1.15 11.92
N GLY A 125 4.93 -0.36 11.59
CA GLY A 125 6.19 -0.28 12.34
C GLY A 125 7.00 -1.59 12.36
N LEU A 126 6.76 -2.49 11.40
CA LEU A 126 7.44 -3.78 11.32
C LEU A 126 8.86 -3.59 10.75
N ARG A 127 9.85 -4.26 11.33
CA ARG A 127 11.27 -4.22 10.92
C ARG A 127 11.40 -4.45 9.41
N GLN A 128 11.85 -3.44 8.68
CA GLN A 128 12.20 -3.57 7.26
C GLN A 128 13.56 -4.27 7.16
N LYS A 129 13.58 -5.43 6.50
CA LYS A 129 14.82 -6.15 6.16
C LYS A 129 15.41 -5.51 4.91
N ARG A 130 16.72 -5.24 4.92
CA ARG A 130 17.42 -4.72 3.76
C ARG A 130 17.68 -5.86 2.76
N HIS A 131 17.50 -5.59 1.46
CA HIS A 131 17.88 -6.49 0.39
C HIS A 131 19.07 -5.90 -0.36
N TYR A 132 20.27 -6.28 0.04
CA TYR A 132 21.52 -5.98 -0.65
C TYR A 132 21.81 -7.08 -1.66
N PHE A 133 21.95 -6.70 -2.92
CA PHE A 133 22.48 -7.57 -3.97
C PHE A 133 24.01 -7.53 -3.89
N GLY A 134 24.65 -8.70 -3.81
CA GLY A 134 26.12 -8.78 -3.88
C GLY A 134 26.62 -8.12 -5.16
N LYS A 135 27.69 -7.31 -5.06
CA LYS A 135 28.27 -6.65 -6.24
C LYS A 135 28.89 -7.72 -7.15
N GLU A 136 28.63 -7.61 -8.46
CA GLU A 136 29.19 -8.55 -9.46
C GLU A 136 30.70 -8.37 -9.67
N VAL A 137 31.27 -7.25 -9.23
CA VAL A 137 32.71 -6.94 -9.30
C VAL A 137 33.21 -6.55 -7.92
N ILE A 138 34.09 -7.38 -7.36
CA ILE A 138 34.80 -7.12 -6.10
C ILE A 138 36.00 -6.22 -6.44
N ILE A 139 36.01 -4.99 -5.93
CA ILE A 139 37.06 -4.00 -6.20
C ILE A 139 38.20 -4.11 -5.16
N THR A 140 37.84 -4.42 -3.91
CA THR A 140 38.75 -4.57 -2.75
C THR A 140 38.29 -5.73 -1.87
N ASP A 141 39.24 -6.52 -1.36
CA ASP A 141 38.94 -7.55 -0.37
C ASP A 141 38.57 -6.90 0.98
N PRO A 142 37.47 -7.32 1.63
CA PRO A 142 37.04 -6.73 2.90
C PRO A 142 37.92 -7.18 4.08
N ASP A 143 38.04 -6.31 5.10
CA ASP A 143 38.77 -6.61 6.33
C ASP A 143 37.84 -7.17 7.40
N TYR A 144 37.66 -8.50 7.35
CA TYR A 144 36.79 -9.20 8.29
C TYR A 144 37.15 -9.02 9.77
N GLN A 145 38.44 -8.80 10.10
CA GLN A 145 38.85 -8.64 11.50
C GLN A 145 38.46 -7.25 12.01
N ALA A 146 38.79 -6.20 11.26
CA ALA A 146 38.43 -4.85 11.62
C ALA A 146 36.90 -4.66 11.69
N ASP A 147 36.16 -5.28 10.77
CA ASP A 147 34.70 -5.24 10.76
C ASP A 147 34.08 -5.95 11.97
N ALA A 148 34.63 -7.11 12.37
CA ALA A 148 34.18 -7.81 13.57
C ALA A 148 34.38 -6.96 14.84
N GLU A 149 35.53 -6.30 14.97
CA GLU A 149 35.81 -5.39 16.09
C GLU A 149 34.90 -4.16 16.08
N LYS A 150 34.60 -3.59 14.92
CA LYS A 150 33.63 -2.49 14.78
C LYS A 150 32.22 -2.95 15.20
N LEU A 151 31.77 -4.11 14.75
CA LEU A 151 30.45 -4.66 15.12
C LEU A 151 30.35 -4.97 16.61
N GLU A 152 31.42 -5.45 17.24
CA GLU A 152 31.47 -5.67 18.68
C GLU A 152 31.33 -4.35 19.46
N ARG A 153 32.03 -3.29 19.02
CA ARG A 153 31.89 -1.94 19.59
C ARG A 153 30.48 -1.41 19.43
N ILE A 154 29.89 -1.51 18.24
CA ILE A 154 28.50 -1.12 17.98
C ILE A 154 27.53 -1.84 18.92
N ASN A 155 27.72 -3.14 19.16
CA ASN A 155 26.88 -3.89 20.10
C ASN A 155 27.01 -3.38 21.54
N GLN A 156 28.21 -3.00 21.97
CA GLN A 156 28.46 -2.40 23.28
C GLN A 156 27.78 -1.02 23.40
N ASP A 157 27.92 -0.17 22.38
CA ASP A 157 27.29 1.16 22.34
C ASP A 157 25.76 1.06 22.39
N ILE A 158 25.16 0.16 21.59
CA ILE A 158 23.70 -0.07 21.60
C ILE A 158 23.24 -0.58 22.97
N THR A 159 23.99 -1.47 23.61
CA THR A 159 23.62 -1.98 24.94
C THR A 159 23.76 -0.93 26.04
N LEU A 160 24.73 -0.03 25.95
CA LEU A 160 24.84 1.13 26.84
C LEU A 160 23.69 2.11 26.62
N TYR A 161 23.46 2.50 25.37
CA TYR A 161 22.38 3.43 25.00
C TYR A 161 21.00 2.89 25.39
N ASN A 162 20.74 1.59 25.22
CA ASN A 162 19.49 0.96 25.62
C ASN A 162 19.28 0.94 27.15
N LYS A 163 20.34 0.86 27.95
CA LYS A 163 20.21 0.94 29.42
C LYS A 163 19.75 2.32 29.88
N GLU A 164 20.23 3.36 29.21
CA GLU A 164 19.88 4.75 29.51
C GLU A 164 18.48 5.11 28.99
N HIS A 165 18.20 4.78 27.72
CA HIS A 165 17.01 5.27 27.00
C HIS A 165 15.84 4.27 26.96
N LYS A 166 16.05 3.01 27.41
CA LYS A 166 15.03 1.94 27.49
C LYS A 166 14.24 1.77 26.19
N LEU A 167 14.92 1.44 25.09
CA LEU A 167 14.37 1.41 23.72
C LEU A 167 13.16 0.49 23.52
N VAL A 168 12.94 -0.47 24.42
CA VAL A 168 11.82 -1.40 24.40
C VAL A 168 10.49 -0.73 24.80
N HIS A 169 10.54 0.40 25.52
CA HIS A 169 9.35 1.13 25.93
C HIS A 169 9.02 2.26 24.97
N LEU A 170 7.71 2.52 24.79
CA LEU A 170 7.23 3.69 24.07
C LEU A 170 7.83 4.96 24.70
N PRO A 171 8.49 5.82 23.91
CA PRO A 171 9.09 7.03 24.43
C PRO A 171 7.99 7.96 24.96
N ASN A 172 8.28 8.66 26.06
CA ASN A 172 7.33 9.59 26.64
C ASN A 172 7.19 10.83 25.73
N VAL A 173 6.05 10.93 25.05
CA VAL A 173 5.74 11.99 24.06
C VAL A 173 6.00 13.38 24.62
N ILE A 174 5.70 13.64 25.91
CA ILE A 174 5.92 14.95 26.52
C ILE A 174 7.42 15.27 26.59
N ASN A 175 8.25 14.31 26.99
CA ASN A 175 9.70 14.55 27.09
C ASN A 175 10.35 14.70 25.71
N VAL A 176 9.91 13.91 24.72
CA VAL A 176 10.44 13.96 23.34
C VAL A 176 10.17 15.31 22.67
N PHE A 177 8.99 15.91 22.89
CA PHE A 177 8.62 17.19 22.28
C PHE A 177 9.05 18.42 23.10
N PHE A 178 9.09 18.32 24.44
CA PHE A 178 9.27 19.50 25.31
C PHE A 178 10.64 19.60 26.03
N LYS A 179 11.46 18.54 26.09
CA LYS A 179 12.84 18.60 26.61
C LYS A 179 13.86 18.51 25.47
N TYR A 180 14.82 19.42 25.44
CA TYR A 180 15.88 19.45 24.43
C TYR A 180 17.08 18.64 24.92
N GLU A 181 17.30 17.48 24.32
CA GLU A 181 18.56 16.72 24.43
C GLU A 181 19.03 16.41 22.99
N PRO A 182 20.22 16.88 22.58
CA PRO A 182 20.80 16.52 21.31
C PRO A 182 21.31 15.08 21.42
N ASP A 183 20.58 14.14 20.83
CA ASP A 183 20.98 12.74 20.76
C ASP A 183 21.27 12.36 19.31
N HIS A 184 22.55 12.20 19.03
CA HIS A 184 23.11 11.76 17.75
C HIS A 184 23.79 10.40 17.87
N GLU A 185 23.63 9.69 18.99
CA GLU A 185 24.33 8.42 19.20
C GLU A 185 23.84 7.36 18.21
N ILE A 186 22.53 7.27 17.97
CA ILE A 186 21.96 6.36 16.96
C ILE A 186 22.37 6.78 15.54
N GLU A 187 22.59 8.07 15.29
CA GLU A 187 23.08 8.57 13.99
C GLU A 187 24.51 8.14 13.75
N ARG A 188 25.37 8.26 14.77
CA ARG A 188 26.75 7.75 14.76
C ARG A 188 26.76 6.24 14.54
N ILE A 189 26.02 5.48 15.35
CA ILE A 189 25.95 4.01 15.26
C ILE A 189 25.47 3.57 13.89
N ASN A 190 24.46 4.25 13.31
CA ASN A 190 23.99 3.93 11.97
C ASN A 190 25.08 4.21 10.92
N ALA A 191 25.80 5.32 11.01
CA ALA A 191 26.88 5.62 10.08
C ALA A 191 28.02 4.59 10.13
N GLU A 192 28.44 4.19 11.33
CA GLU A 192 29.46 3.14 11.52
C GLU A 192 28.99 1.77 10.98
N LEU A 193 27.72 1.44 11.19
CA LEU A 193 27.12 0.22 10.66
C LEU A 193 27.07 0.23 9.12
N GLU A 194 26.72 1.36 8.49
CA GLU A 194 26.74 1.48 7.02
C GLU A 194 28.15 1.33 6.46
N GLU A 195 29.17 1.87 7.14
CA GLU A 195 30.57 1.74 6.71
C GLU A 195 31.02 0.27 6.70
N VAL A 196 30.72 -0.48 7.77
CA VAL A 196 31.01 -1.92 7.85
C VAL A 196 30.22 -2.69 6.78
N ILE A 197 28.95 -2.35 6.58
CA ILE A 197 28.13 -2.99 5.54
C ILE A 197 28.70 -2.71 4.15
N GLU A 198 29.17 -1.50 3.89
CA GLU A 198 29.76 -1.12 2.60
C GLU A 198 31.02 -1.92 2.29
N ASP A 199 31.88 -2.16 3.28
CA ASP A 199 33.07 -2.99 3.11
C ASP A 199 32.68 -4.46 2.88
N LEU A 200 31.86 -5.03 3.77
CA LEU A 200 31.40 -6.42 3.69
C LEU A 200 30.57 -6.70 2.42
N THR A 201 30.00 -5.69 1.77
CA THR A 201 29.29 -5.87 0.48
C THR A 201 30.23 -6.39 -0.62
N ASN A 202 31.55 -6.18 -0.47
CA ASN A 202 32.57 -6.69 -1.38
C ASN A 202 32.99 -8.14 -1.06
N THR A 203 32.39 -8.80 -0.06
CA THR A 203 32.72 -10.19 0.27
C THR A 203 32.27 -11.19 -0.80
N ALA A 204 33.12 -12.19 -1.08
CA ALA A 204 32.75 -13.34 -1.89
C ALA A 204 31.94 -14.40 -1.11
N ASN A 205 31.85 -14.28 0.23
CA ASN A 205 31.23 -15.29 1.08
C ASN A 205 29.70 -15.14 1.12
N LYS A 206 28.99 -16.13 0.57
CA LYS A 206 27.52 -16.16 0.53
C LYS A 206 26.86 -16.17 1.91
N TYR A 207 27.51 -16.74 2.93
CA TYR A 207 26.97 -16.78 4.29
C TYR A 207 26.94 -15.37 4.89
N ILE A 208 28.04 -14.62 4.75
CA ILE A 208 28.13 -13.24 5.24
C ILE A 208 27.12 -12.35 4.49
N LEU A 209 27.02 -12.47 3.17
CA LEU A 209 26.00 -11.77 2.39
C LEU A 209 24.56 -12.10 2.83
N HIS A 210 24.30 -13.35 3.21
CA HIS A 210 23.00 -13.74 3.72
C HIS A 210 22.69 -13.09 5.07
N ASP A 211 23.66 -13.10 5.99
CA ASP A 211 23.49 -12.54 7.34
C ASP A 211 23.37 -11.01 7.31
N MET A 212 24.12 -10.33 6.42
CA MET A 212 23.98 -8.90 6.16
C MET A 212 22.55 -8.52 5.74
N ASN A 213 21.91 -9.34 4.91
CA ASN A 213 20.52 -9.14 4.48
C ASN A 213 19.50 -9.30 5.63
N GLN A 214 19.92 -9.81 6.79
CA GLN A 214 19.06 -9.89 7.97
C GLN A 214 19.11 -8.62 8.83
N TYR A 215 20.06 -7.72 8.60
CA TYR A 215 20.15 -6.46 9.34
C TYR A 215 18.94 -5.55 9.05
N PRO A 216 18.35 -4.95 10.10
CA PRO A 216 17.24 -4.03 9.93
C PRO A 216 17.73 -2.66 9.46
N VAL A 217 16.87 -1.91 8.76
CA VAL A 217 17.07 -0.46 8.58
C VAL A 217 16.86 0.22 9.93
N LEU A 218 17.89 0.91 10.45
CA LEU A 218 17.75 1.71 11.66
C LEU A 218 17.06 3.03 11.34
N SER A 219 16.01 3.36 12.10
CA SER A 219 15.38 4.68 12.04
C SER A 219 16.07 5.60 13.02
N VAL A 220 17.00 6.40 12.49
CA VAL A 220 17.87 7.30 13.28
C VAL A 220 17.09 8.27 14.16
N LYS A 221 15.90 8.66 13.72
CA LYS A 221 15.04 9.67 14.37
C LYS A 221 13.78 9.08 15.00
N ALA A 222 13.75 7.76 15.29
CA ALA A 222 12.57 7.14 15.91
C ALA A 222 12.41 7.48 17.40
N HIS A 223 13.53 7.58 18.11
CA HIS A 223 13.55 7.86 19.55
C HIS A 223 13.82 9.34 19.87
N THR A 224 14.22 10.11 18.86
CA THR A 224 14.43 11.54 18.92
C THR A 224 13.31 12.27 18.17
N ARG A 225 13.20 13.58 18.42
CA ARG A 225 12.21 14.45 17.76
C ARG A 225 12.39 14.50 16.23
N PRO A 226 11.29 14.64 15.46
CA PRO A 226 11.33 14.62 14.00
C PRO A 226 12.08 15.81 13.38
N PHE A 227 12.05 16.99 14.03
CA PHE A 227 12.74 18.19 13.56
C PHE A 227 13.72 18.75 14.61
N GLU A 228 14.88 19.23 14.15
CA GLU A 228 15.89 19.85 15.02
C GLU A 228 15.45 21.22 15.55
N ARG A 229 14.69 21.97 14.74
CA ARG A 229 14.21 23.32 15.07
C ARG A 229 12.96 23.26 15.96
N LYS A 230 13.03 23.92 17.12
CA LYS A 230 11.95 23.94 18.14
C LYS A 230 10.58 24.36 17.58
N TRP A 231 10.52 25.36 16.71
CA TRP A 231 9.26 25.87 16.15
C TRP A 231 8.55 24.88 15.21
N LEU A 232 9.31 24.08 14.45
CA LEU A 232 8.73 23.05 13.57
C LEU A 232 8.07 21.93 14.37
N ASN A 233 8.65 21.56 15.51
CA ASN A 233 8.05 20.58 16.42
C ASN A 233 6.78 21.11 17.09
N ILE A 234 6.71 22.41 17.39
CA ILE A 234 5.51 23.04 17.98
C ILE A 234 4.37 23.09 16.96
N ILE A 235 4.66 23.29 15.68
CA ILE A 235 3.65 23.30 14.61
C ILE A 235 3.17 21.88 14.26
N ALA A 236 4.05 20.88 14.41
CA ALA A 236 3.76 19.49 14.08
C ALA A 236 3.10 18.68 15.21
N ALA A 237 3.13 19.19 16.45
CA ALA A 237 2.47 18.61 17.63
C ALA A 237 1.01 19.07 17.74
#